data_AF-A0A965JVG0-F1
#
_entry.id   AF-A0A965JVG0-F1
#
_cell.length_a   1.000
_cell.length_b   1.000
_cell.length_c   1.000
_cell.angle_alpha   90.00
_cell.angle_beta   90.00
_cell.angle_gamma   90.00
#
_symmetry.space_group_name_H-M   'P 1'
#
loop_
_entity.id
_entity.type
_entity.pdbx_description
1 polymer ?
#
loop_
_entity_poly.entity_id
_entity_poly.type
_entity_poly.pdbx_seq_one_letter_code
_entity_poly.pdbx_strand_id
1 'polypeptide(L)'
;MKPPAHLRSLKPGMAERLGYYVYLYVDPRDGKVFYIGKGKGERCLDHLFEDDDHPKVQRIREIFDAGLEPRIEILSHGMATSDEAYLVEAAAIDL
;
A
#
# COMPACT_ATOMS: atom_id res chain seq x y z
N MET A 1 -0.81 17.62 3.46
CA MET A 1 -2.15 17.30 4.01
C MET A 1 -2.03 16.11 4.98
N LYS A 2 -2.89 15.94 6.00
CA LYS A 2 -2.89 14.72 6.84
C LYS A 2 -3.82 13.66 6.22
N PRO A 3 -3.46 12.37 6.16
CA PRO A 3 -4.34 11.34 5.63
C PRO A 3 -5.70 11.30 6.36
N PRO A 4 -6.79 11.01 5.63
CA PRO A 4 -8.13 10.81 6.17
C PRO A 4 -8.19 9.82 7.35
N ALA A 5 -9.15 10.00 8.24
CA ALA A 5 -9.27 9.17 9.44
C ALA A 5 -9.53 7.69 9.13
N HIS A 6 -10.24 7.37 8.06
CA HIS A 6 -10.51 5.98 7.65
C HIS A 6 -9.28 5.25 7.10
N LEU A 7 -8.18 5.96 6.82
CA LEU A 7 -6.91 5.39 6.38
C LEU A 7 -5.90 5.22 7.51
N ARG A 8 -6.29 5.45 8.78
CA ARG A 8 -5.39 5.33 9.93
C ARG A 8 -5.22 3.91 10.45
N SER A 9 -6.19 3.04 10.19
CA SER A 9 -6.18 1.66 10.67
C SER A 9 -7.15 0.81 9.85
N LEU A 10 -6.79 -0.46 9.67
CA LEU A 10 -7.66 -1.47 9.10
C LEU A 10 -8.80 -1.81 10.06
N LYS A 11 -9.90 -2.35 9.55
CA LYS A 11 -10.97 -2.82 10.41
C LYS A 11 -10.47 -3.97 11.31
N PRO A 12 -10.98 -4.10 12.54
CA PRO A 12 -10.59 -5.17 13.44
C PRO A 12 -10.65 -6.57 12.78
N GLY A 13 -9.62 -7.38 12.95
CA GLY A 13 -9.53 -8.72 12.39
C GLY A 13 -9.04 -8.80 10.93
N MET A 14 -8.92 -7.67 10.21
CA MET A 14 -8.42 -7.68 8.83
C MET A 14 -6.91 -7.96 8.77
N ALA A 15 -6.14 -7.31 9.64
CA ALA A 15 -4.68 -7.47 9.71
C ALA A 15 -4.27 -8.94 9.92
N GLU A 16 -4.98 -9.65 10.79
CA GLU A 16 -4.76 -11.07 11.08
C GLU A 16 -5.11 -11.96 9.88
N ARG A 17 -6.23 -11.67 9.21
CA ARG A 17 -6.69 -12.42 8.02
C ARG A 17 -5.80 -12.21 6.80
N LEU A 18 -5.17 -11.05 6.68
CA LEU A 18 -4.26 -10.74 5.59
C LEU A 18 -2.96 -11.55 5.65
N GLY A 19 -2.52 -11.99 6.84
CA GLY A 19 -1.22 -12.67 6.99
C GLY A 19 -0.07 -11.81 6.44
N TYR A 20 0.89 -12.44 5.76
CA TYR A 20 1.76 -11.70 4.84
C TYR A 20 1.05 -11.50 3.50
N TYR A 21 1.26 -10.34 2.90
CA TYR A 21 0.56 -9.91 1.69
C TYR A 21 1.45 -9.04 0.79
N VAL A 22 1.06 -8.91 -0.48
CA VAL A 22 1.58 -7.93 -1.45
C VAL A 22 0.46 -6.97 -1.81
N TYR A 23 0.78 -5.68 -1.81
CA TYR A 23 -0.16 -4.59 -2.08
C TYR A 23 0.37 -3.65 -3.16
N LEU A 24 -0.57 -2.99 -3.83
CA LEU A 24 -0.35 -2.01 -4.87
C LEU A 24 -0.85 -0.66 -4.38
N TYR A 25 -0.08 0.39 -4.61
CA TYR A 25 -0.65 1.73 -4.67
C TYR A 25 -0.95 2.10 -6.11
N VAL A 26 -2.19 2.54 -6.33
CA VAL A 26 -2.70 2.95 -7.63
C VAL A 26 -3.09 4.42 -7.57
N ASP A 27 -2.63 5.18 -8.57
CA ASP A 27 -3.00 6.57 -8.73
C ASP A 27 -4.43 6.65 -9.28
N PRO A 28 -5.38 7.28 -8.56
CA PRO A 28 -6.77 7.32 -8.99
C PRO A 28 -7.00 8.18 -10.24
N ARG A 29 -6.03 9.04 -10.61
CA ARG A 29 -6.16 9.99 -11.73
C ARG A 29 -6.01 9.30 -13.08
N ASP A 30 -5.16 8.29 -13.18
CA ASP A 30 -4.87 7.56 -14.42
C ASP A 30 -5.00 6.03 -14.29
N GLY A 31 -5.21 5.52 -13.07
CA GLY A 31 -5.36 4.09 -12.80
C GLY A 31 -4.06 3.30 -12.83
N LYS A 32 -2.89 3.96 -12.87
CA LYS A 32 -1.59 3.27 -12.91
C LYS A 32 -1.10 2.89 -11.52
N VAL A 33 -0.53 1.70 -11.43
CA VAL A 33 0.27 1.30 -10.27
C VAL A 33 1.52 2.17 -10.24
N PHE A 34 1.84 2.76 -9.09
CA PHE A 34 3.07 3.54 -8.90
C PHE A 34 3.98 2.99 -7.80
N TYR A 35 3.50 2.01 -7.04
CA TYR A 35 4.30 1.32 -6.04
C TYR A 35 3.71 -0.07 -5.76
N ILE A 36 4.61 -1.03 -5.58
CA ILE A 36 4.32 -2.40 -5.18
C ILE A 36 5.15 -2.67 -3.94
N GLY A 37 4.52 -3.26 -2.92
CA GLY A 37 5.22 -3.58 -1.68
C GLY A 37 4.66 -4.84 -1.04
N LYS A 38 5.50 -5.55 -0.29
CA LYS A 38 5.05 -6.58 0.64
C LYS A 38 4.86 -6.05 2.06
N GLY A 39 3.95 -6.67 2.80
CA GLY A 39 3.67 -6.30 4.18
C GLY A 39 2.97 -7.35 5.03
N LYS A 40 2.80 -6.97 6.29
CA LYS A 40 2.04 -7.67 7.34
C LYS A 40 1.43 -6.61 8.25
N GLY A 41 0.28 -6.91 8.83
CA GLY A 41 -0.45 -5.92 9.63
C GLY A 41 -0.89 -4.74 8.77
N GLU A 42 -0.65 -3.52 9.26
CA GLU A 42 -1.13 -2.28 8.64
C GLU A 42 -0.10 -1.60 7.73
N ARG A 43 0.96 -2.31 7.33
CA ARG A 43 2.06 -1.74 6.52
C ARG A 43 1.61 -1.02 5.25
N CYS A 44 0.54 -1.48 4.60
CA CYS A 44 -0.01 -0.78 3.43
C CYS A 44 -0.62 0.59 3.74
N LEU A 45 -0.91 0.90 5.00
CA LEU A 45 -1.36 2.22 5.47
C LEU A 45 -0.19 3.09 5.96
N ASP A 46 0.87 2.49 6.51
CA ASP A 46 2.00 3.20 7.13
C ASP A 46 2.62 4.26 6.20
N HIS A 47 2.79 3.95 4.92
CA HIS A 47 3.39 4.88 3.94
C HIS A 47 2.56 6.14 3.69
N LEU A 48 1.27 6.16 4.04
CA LEU A 48 0.43 7.36 3.94
C LEU A 48 0.88 8.45 4.92
N PHE A 49 1.58 8.07 5.98
CA PHE A 49 2.03 8.95 7.06
C PHE A 49 3.54 9.19 7.05
N GLU A 50 4.27 8.59 6.11
CA GLU A 50 5.70 8.83 5.93
C GLU A 50 5.96 10.28 5.50
N ASP A 51 7.03 10.85 6.04
CA ASP A 51 7.49 12.19 5.70
C ASP A 51 8.93 12.12 5.20
N ASP A 52 9.14 11.47 4.05
CA ASP A 52 10.43 11.34 3.39
C ASP A 52 10.39 11.80 1.91
N ASP A 53 11.54 11.73 1.24
CA ASP A 53 11.72 12.14 -0.16
C ASP A 53 11.61 10.97 -1.15
N HIS A 54 11.12 9.81 -0.71
CA HIS A 54 10.96 8.66 -1.60
C HIS A 54 9.91 8.98 -2.69
N PRO A 55 10.12 8.58 -3.96
CA PRO A 55 9.18 8.87 -5.05
C PRO A 55 7.73 8.44 -4.76
N LYS A 56 7.56 7.33 -4.04
CA LYS A 56 6.25 6.85 -3.57
C LYS A 56 5.53 7.85 -2.66
N VAL A 57 6.25 8.47 -1.72
CA VAL A 57 5.68 9.41 -0.74
C VAL A 57 5.36 10.72 -1.44
N GLN A 58 6.24 11.19 -2.34
CA GLN A 58 5.95 12.34 -3.19
C GLN A 58 4.68 12.13 -4.01
N ARG A 59 4.51 10.97 -4.65
CA ARG A 59 3.30 10.64 -5.41
C ARG A 59 2.04 10.61 -4.53
N ILE A 60 2.13 10.03 -3.34
CA ILE A 60 1.01 10.03 -2.37
C ILE A 60 0.62 11.46 -2.00
N ARG A 61 1.59 12.34 -1.71
CA ARG A 61 1.33 13.76 -1.41
C ARG A 61 0.65 14.48 -2.57
N GLU A 62 1.13 14.30 -3.80
CA GLU A 62 0.50 14.89 -5.00
C GLU A 62 -0.96 14.47 -5.18
N ILE A 63 -1.28 13.21 -4.89
CA ILE A 63 -2.65 12.69 -4.97
C ILE A 63 -3.53 13.37 -3.92
N PHE A 64 -3.05 13.49 -2.68
CA PHE A 64 -3.77 14.19 -1.62
C PHE A 64 -3.93 15.68 -1.93
N ASP A 65 -2.91 16.36 -2.44
CA ASP A 65 -2.97 17.78 -2.78
C ASP A 65 -3.95 18.06 -3.93
N ALA A 66 -4.24 17.07 -4.78
CA ALA A 66 -5.31 17.11 -5.77
C ALA A 66 -6.73 16.85 -5.19
N GLY A 67 -6.84 16.64 -3.88
CA GLY A 67 -8.11 16.32 -3.20
C GLY A 67 -8.57 14.87 -3.41
N LEU A 68 -7.65 13.97 -3.77
CA LEU A 68 -7.92 12.55 -4.04
C LEU A 68 -7.20 11.65 -3.02
N GLU A 69 -7.49 10.35 -3.04
CA GLU A 69 -6.84 9.35 -2.19
C GLU A 69 -6.20 8.27 -3.06
N PRO A 70 -4.94 7.84 -2.77
CA PRO A 70 -4.36 6.71 -3.47
C PRO A 70 -5.17 5.45 -3.17
N ARG A 71 -5.42 4.62 -4.18
CA ARG A 71 -6.06 3.32 -3.94
C ARG A 71 -5.01 2.32 -3.48
N ILE A 72 -5.35 1.57 -2.44
CA ILE A 72 -4.55 0.45 -1.95
C ILE A 72 -5.27 -0.83 -2.34
N GLU A 73 -4.64 -1.63 -3.19
CA GLU A 73 -5.19 -2.90 -3.66
C GLU A 73 -4.33 -4.05 -3.13
N ILE A 74 -4.96 -5.12 -2.66
CA ILE A 74 -4.25 -6.31 -2.20
C ILE A 74 -4.11 -7.25 -3.39
N LEU A 75 -2.88 -7.43 -3.89
CA LEU A 75 -2.57 -8.30 -5.01
C LEU A 75 -2.62 -9.79 -4.59
N SER A 76 -2.04 -10.09 -3.43
CA SER A 76 -1.98 -11.45 -2.86
C SER A 76 -1.91 -11.35 -1.34
N HIS A 77 -2.56 -12.28 -0.63
CA HIS A 77 -2.58 -12.29 0.84
C HIS A 77 -2.68 -13.72 1.39
N GLY A 78 -2.60 -13.85 2.72
CA GLY A 78 -2.71 -15.12 3.42
C GLY A 78 -1.43 -15.95 3.41
N MET A 79 -0.30 -15.36 3.00
CA MET A 79 0.99 -16.02 3.01
C MET A 79 1.46 -16.21 4.45
N ALA A 80 2.08 -17.37 4.72
CA ALA A 80 2.52 -17.75 6.05
C ALA A 80 3.85 -17.06 6.39
N THR A 81 4.68 -16.79 5.39
CA THR A 81 6.04 -16.27 5.58
C THR A 81 6.29 -14.98 4.80
N SER A 82 7.27 -14.19 5.26
CA SER A 82 7.75 -13.02 4.51
C SER A 82 8.42 -13.41 3.20
N ASP A 83 9.00 -14.60 3.10
CA ASP A 83 9.75 -15.05 1.91
C ASP A 83 8.80 -15.38 0.75
N GLU A 84 7.65 -15.99 1.04
CA GLU A 84 6.56 -16.16 0.06
C GLU A 84 6.12 -14.80 -0.51
N ALA A 85 5.87 -13.83 0.37
CA ALA A 85 5.46 -12.49 -0.05
C ALA A 85 6.57 -11.76 -0.83
N TYR A 86 7.84 -12.01 -0.51
CA TYR A 86 8.98 -11.49 -1.26
C TYR A 86 9.04 -12.05 -2.69
N LEU A 87 8.83 -13.35 -2.88
CA LEU A 87 8.81 -13.94 -4.22
C LEU A 87 7.66 -13.39 -5.07
N VAL A 88 6.49 -13.19 -4.48
CA VAL A 88 5.33 -12.57 -5.16
C VAL A 88 5.60 -11.11 -5.50
N GLU A 89 6.15 -10.34 -4.56
CA GLU A 89 6.55 -8.94 -4.78
C GLU A 89 7.56 -8.83 -5.93
N ALA A 90 8.63 -9.65 -5.89
CA ALA A 90 9.66 -9.67 -6.91
C ALA A 90 9.11 -10.00 -8.30
N ALA A 91 8.14 -10.91 -8.39
CA ALA A 91 7.47 -11.25 -9.64
C ALA A 91 6.52 -10.13 -10.13
N ALA A 92 6.05 -9.27 -9.24
CA ALA A 92 5.07 -8.23 -9.54
C ALA A 92 5.68 -6.85 -9.87
N ILE A 93 6.94 -6.59 -9.50
CA ILE A 93 7.60 -5.27 -9.65
C ILE A 93 7.53 -4.71 -11.08
N ASP A 94 7.50 -5.57 -12.10
CA ASP A 94 7.50 -5.17 -13.52
C ASP A 94 6.09 -5.07 -14.16
N LEU A 95 5.01 -5.15 -13.37
CA LEU A 95 3.61 -5.06 -13.84
C LEU A 95 3.15 -3.63 -14.19
#